data_AF-A0AAW4KSX6-F1
#
_entry.id   AF-A0AAW4KSX6-F1
#
_cell.length_a   1.000
_cell.length_b   1.000
_cell.length_c   1.000
_cell.angle_alpha   90.00
_cell.angle_beta   90.00
_cell.angle_gamma   90.00
#
_symmetry.space_group_name_H-M   'P 1'
#
loop_
_entity.id
_entity.type
_entity.pdbx_description
1 polymer ?
#
loop_
_entity_poly.entity_id
_entity_poly.type
_entity_poly.pdbx_seq_one_letter_code
_entity_poly.pdbx_strand_id
1 'polypeptide(L)'
;MAKLALEQAIAPEWVDQVFEEHRQRQYSRELLFSTIIKLMSLVSLGLKPSLHAAARQLEDLPVSLAALYDKISRTEPALLRALVTGCAQRLTPT
;
A
#
# COMPACT_ATOMS: atom_id res chain seq x y z
N MET A 1 1.39 11.10 16.24
CA MET A 1 -0.06 10.85 16.09
C MET A 1 -0.40 10.29 14.71
N ALA A 2 -0.13 11.00 13.60
CA ALA A 2 -0.52 10.56 12.25
C ALA A 2 0.06 9.19 11.83
N LYS A 3 1.34 8.92 12.10
CA LYS A 3 1.97 7.62 11.76
C LYS A 3 1.30 6.44 12.46
N LEU A 4 1.02 6.56 13.76
CA LEU A 4 0.38 5.49 14.55
C LEU A 4 -1.06 5.22 14.06
N ALA A 5 -1.82 6.28 13.80
CA ALA A 5 -3.16 6.15 13.24
C ALA A 5 -3.14 5.49 11.85
N LEU A 6 -2.16 5.87 11.01
CA LEU A 6 -1.96 5.24 9.71
C LEU A 6 -1.61 3.76 9.88
N GLU A 7 -0.60 3.41 10.67
CA GLU A 7 -0.19 2.01 10.93
C GLU A 7 -1.35 1.13 11.43
N GLN A 8 -2.26 1.66 12.25
CA GLN A 8 -3.47 0.96 12.69
C GLN A 8 -4.49 0.79 11.55
N ALA A 9 -4.71 1.84 10.77
CA ALA A 9 -5.68 1.86 9.67
C ALA A 9 -5.26 0.95 8.50
N ILE A 10 -3.96 0.88 8.19
CA ILE A 10 -3.40 0.14 7.05
C ILE A 10 -2.55 -1.08 7.47
N ALA A 11 -3.05 -1.84 8.46
CA ALA A 11 -2.41 -3.10 8.86
C ALA A 11 -2.16 -3.99 7.62
N PRO A 12 -0.93 -4.52 7.40
CA PRO A 12 -0.56 -5.22 6.17
C PRO A 12 -1.51 -6.35 5.78
N GLU A 13 -1.89 -7.17 6.76
CA GLU A 13 -2.75 -8.34 6.56
C GLU A 13 -4.14 -7.93 6.08
N TRP A 14 -4.66 -6.83 6.64
CA TRP A 14 -5.94 -6.27 6.23
C TRP A 14 -5.87 -5.65 4.84
N VAL A 15 -4.79 -4.92 4.53
CA VAL A 15 -4.59 -4.34 3.19
C VAL A 15 -4.54 -5.44 2.13
N ASP A 16 -3.81 -6.52 2.39
CA ASP A 16 -3.71 -7.64 1.46
C ASP A 16 -5.03 -8.43 1.36
N GLN A 17 -5.81 -8.54 2.44
CA GLN A 17 -7.16 -9.09 2.38
C GLN A 17 -8.08 -8.25 1.47
N VAL A 18 -8.14 -6.93 1.68
CA VAL A 18 -8.93 -6.02 0.83
C VAL A 18 -8.45 -6.08 -0.63
N PHE A 19 -7.14 -6.22 -0.84
CA PHE A 19 -6.59 -6.44 -2.17
C PHE A 19 -7.14 -7.71 -2.81
N GLU A 20 -7.11 -8.84 -2.11
CA GLU A 20 -7.61 -10.12 -2.63
C GLU A 20 -9.13 -10.09 -2.91
N GLU A 21 -9.91 -9.40 -2.08
CA GLU A 21 -11.37 -9.29 -2.24
C GLU A 21 -11.78 -8.37 -3.41
N HIS A 22 -11.00 -7.33 -3.70
CA HIS A 22 -11.38 -6.29 -4.66
C HIS A 22 -10.55 -6.27 -5.95
N ARG A 23 -9.46 -7.05 -6.04
CA ARG A 23 -8.68 -7.15 -7.28
C ARG A 23 -9.49 -7.83 -8.38
N GLN A 24 -9.48 -7.24 -9.56
CA GLN A 24 -10.09 -7.80 -10.77
C GLN A 24 -9.02 -8.43 -11.66
N ARG A 25 -7.97 -7.68 -11.97
CA ARG A 25 -6.91 -8.04 -12.93
C ARG A 25 -5.53 -8.06 -12.31
N GLN A 26 -5.31 -7.36 -11.19
CA GLN A 26 -4.02 -7.37 -10.51
C GLN A 26 -3.74 -8.71 -9.80
N TYR A 27 -2.47 -9.14 -9.83
CA TYR A 27 -1.98 -10.34 -9.15
C TYR A 27 -1.02 -10.00 -8.00
N SER A 28 -0.97 -10.87 -7.00
CA SER A 28 -0.14 -10.77 -5.78
C SER A 28 1.16 -11.57 -5.81
N ARG A 29 1.52 -12.22 -6.94
CA ARG A 29 2.56 -13.29 -6.96
C ARG A 29 3.93 -12.91 -6.38
N GLU A 30 4.46 -11.74 -6.71
CA GLU A 30 5.83 -11.36 -6.31
C GLU A 30 5.88 -10.07 -5.48
N LEU A 31 4.81 -9.28 -5.46
CA LEU A 31 4.77 -8.01 -4.73
C LEU A 31 3.40 -7.87 -4.08
N LEU A 32 3.36 -7.82 -2.74
CA LEU A 32 2.12 -7.58 -1.99
C LEU A 32 1.67 -6.12 -2.13
N PHE A 33 0.37 -5.90 -2.01
CA PHE A 33 -0.17 -4.53 -2.09
C PHE A 33 0.14 -3.74 -0.81
N SER A 34 0.19 -4.42 0.34
CA SER A 34 0.69 -3.87 1.60
C SER A 34 2.11 -3.31 1.50
N THR A 35 2.97 -3.92 0.69
CA THR A 35 4.34 -3.41 0.46
C THR A 35 4.33 -2.07 -0.29
N ILE A 36 3.44 -1.91 -1.28
CA ILE A 36 3.24 -0.63 -1.98
C ILE A 36 2.73 0.44 -1.00
N ILE A 37 1.74 0.10 -0.18
CA ILE A 37 1.17 1.04 0.80
C ILE A 37 2.21 1.45 1.85
N LYS A 38 3.06 0.52 2.31
CA LYS A 38 4.19 0.80 3.21
C LYS A 38 5.16 1.81 2.58
N LEU A 39 5.54 1.57 1.33
CA LEU A 39 6.43 2.47 0.58
C LEU A 39 5.81 3.86 0.39
N MET A 40 4.55 3.92 -0.03
CA MET A 40 3.84 5.18 -0.22
C MET A 40 3.67 5.95 1.08
N SER A 41 3.47 5.27 2.21
CA SER A 41 3.36 5.91 3.53
C SER A 41 4.63 6.68 3.91
N LEU A 42 5.82 6.17 3.56
CA LEU A 42 7.08 6.88 3.78
C LEU A 42 7.14 8.19 2.98
N VAL A 43 6.58 8.21 1.77
CA VAL A 43 6.54 9.39 0.92
C VAL A 43 5.47 10.37 1.40
N SER A 44 4.25 9.89 1.66
CA SER A 44 3.12 10.71 2.12
C SER A 44 3.37 11.37 3.48
N LEU A 45 4.16 10.73 4.36
CA LEU A 45 4.58 11.31 5.65
C LEU A 45 5.84 12.18 5.54
N GLY A 46 6.40 12.40 4.35
CA GLY A 46 7.60 13.21 4.15
C GLY A 46 8.91 12.57 4.64
N LEU A 47 8.90 11.27 4.98
CA LEU A 47 10.10 10.54 5.44
C LEU A 47 11.03 10.18 4.28
N LYS A 48 10.52 10.16 3.05
CA LYS A 48 11.27 9.97 1.82
C LYS A 48 10.82 10.96 0.75
N PRO A 49 11.76 11.50 -0.05
CA PRO A 49 11.43 12.50 -1.07
C PRO A 49 10.71 11.92 -2.29
N SER A 50 10.76 10.59 -2.49
CA SER A 50 10.11 9.92 -3.61
C SER A 50 9.92 8.43 -3.35
N LEU A 51 9.05 7.80 -4.13
CA LEU A 51 8.87 6.35 -4.11
C LEU A 51 10.17 5.61 -4.48
N HIS A 52 10.92 6.14 -5.45
CA HIS A 52 12.22 5.59 -5.84
C HIS A 52 13.20 5.58 -4.65
N ALA A 53 13.29 6.69 -3.91
CA ALA A 53 14.14 6.78 -2.72
C ALA A 53 13.68 5.84 -1.59
N ALA A 54 12.37 5.61 -1.46
CA ALA A 54 11.82 4.64 -0.52
C ALA A 54 12.14 3.19 -0.92
N ALA A 55 11.97 2.84 -2.20
CA ALA A 55 12.21 1.49 -2.72
C ALA A 55 13.69 1.09 -2.66
N ARG A 56 14.63 2.02 -2.89
CA ARG A 56 16.07 1.77 -2.83
C ARG A 56 16.60 1.37 -1.43
N GLN A 57 15.85 1.62 -0.36
CA GLN A 57 16.23 1.24 1.00
C GLN A 57 15.66 -0.11 1.45
N LEU A 58 14.73 -0.68 0.69
CA LEU A 58 14.35 -2.08 0.88
C LEU A 58 15.41 -2.94 0.21
N GLU A 59 16.29 -3.52 1.02
CA GLU A 59 17.35 -4.43 0.55
C GLU A 59 16.75 -5.64 -0.19
N ASP A 60 15.59 -6.12 0.26
CA ASP A 60 14.92 -7.31 -0.25
C ASP A 60 13.62 -7.00 -1.01
N LEU A 61 13.60 -5.98 -1.87
CA LEU A 61 12.45 -5.80 -2.77
C LEU A 61 12.43 -6.97 -3.79
N PRO A 62 11.41 -7.85 -3.78
CA PRO A 62 11.40 -9.08 -4.58
C PRO A 62 11.22 -8.85 -6.09
N VAL A 63 10.99 -7.61 -6.50
CA VAL A 63 10.70 -7.23 -7.89
C VAL A 63 11.53 -6.04 -8.33
N SER A 64 11.67 -5.86 -9.64
CA SER A 64 12.34 -4.69 -10.20
C SER A 64 11.56 -3.40 -9.90
N LEU A 65 12.26 -2.25 -9.94
CA LEU A 65 11.61 -0.94 -9.84
C LEU A 65 10.55 -0.75 -10.93
N ALA A 66 10.79 -1.25 -12.14
CA ALA A 66 9.82 -1.20 -13.23
C ALA A 66 8.54 -1.98 -12.86
N ALA A 67 8.66 -3.20 -12.33
CA ALA A 67 7.53 -4.00 -11.89
C ALA A 67 6.75 -3.35 -10.72
N LEU A 68 7.46 -2.67 -9.81
CA LEU A 68 6.83 -1.86 -8.76
C LEU A 68 5.96 -0.73 -9.38
N TYR A 69 6.52 0.06 -10.29
CA TYR A 69 5.78 1.12 -10.96
C TYR A 69 4.63 0.60 -11.82
N ASP A 70 4.79 -0.53 -12.49
CA ASP A 70 3.75 -1.19 -13.26
C ASP A 70 2.58 -1.66 -12.39
N LYS A 71 2.87 -2.17 -11.18
CA LYS A 71 1.82 -2.53 -10.22
C LYS A 71 1.07 -1.29 -9.73
N ILE A 72 1.77 -0.19 -9.47
CA ILE A 72 1.13 1.06 -9.01
C ILE A 72 0.27 1.68 -10.12
N SER A 73 0.77 1.74 -11.35
CA SER A 73 0.05 2.34 -12.48
C SER A 73 -1.24 1.60 -12.84
N ARG A 74 -1.31 0.30 -12.49
CA ARG A 74 -2.48 -0.55 -12.71
C ARG A 74 -3.42 -0.63 -11.52
N THR A 75 -3.26 0.23 -10.51
CA THR A 75 -4.13 0.22 -9.33
C THR A 75 -5.58 0.42 -9.74
N GLU A 76 -6.45 -0.47 -9.28
CA GLU A 76 -7.85 -0.49 -9.68
C GLU A 76 -8.69 0.48 -8.83
N PRO A 77 -9.57 1.30 -9.43
CA PRO A 77 -10.37 2.26 -8.67
C PRO A 77 -11.27 1.62 -7.60
N ALA A 78 -11.76 0.39 -7.84
CA ALA A 78 -12.57 -0.35 -6.88
C ALA A 78 -11.78 -0.71 -5.61
N LEU A 79 -10.53 -1.14 -5.77
CA LEU A 79 -9.61 -1.42 -4.68
C LEU A 79 -9.34 -0.16 -3.84
N LEU A 80 -9.05 0.98 -4.49
CA LEU A 80 -8.81 2.24 -3.78
C LEU A 80 -10.04 2.66 -2.97
N ARG A 81 -11.23 2.53 -3.54
CA ARG A 81 -12.48 2.83 -2.84
C ARG A 81 -12.64 1.97 -1.59
N ALA A 82 -12.41 0.66 -1.71
CA ALA A 82 -12.50 -0.27 -0.59
C ALA A 82 -11.50 0.07 0.53
N LEU A 83 -10.24 0.36 0.17
CA LEU A 83 -9.21 0.76 1.11
C LEU A 83 -9.58 2.06 1.84
N VAL A 84 -10.02 3.10 1.12
CA VAL A 84 -10.39 4.38 1.72
C VAL A 84 -11.59 4.24 2.66
N THR A 85 -12.65 3.56 2.22
CA THR A 85 -13.85 3.33 3.05
C THR A 85 -13.52 2.50 4.28
N GLY A 86 -12.75 1.43 4.12
CA GLY A 86 -12.36 0.57 5.24
C GLY A 86 -11.41 1.25 6.23
N CYS A 87 -10.47 2.08 5.75
CA CYS A 87 -9.64 2.90 6.64
C CYS A 87 -10.48 3.86 7.49
N ALA A 88 -11.49 4.51 6.89
CA ALA A 88 -12.38 5.41 7.63
C ALA A 88 -13.15 4.67 8.74
N GLN A 89 -13.65 3.47 8.45
CA GLN A 89 -14.32 2.63 9.43
C GLN A 89 -13.38 2.23 10.58
N ARG A 90 -12.15 1.81 10.26
CA ARG A 90 -11.14 1.39 11.24
C ARG A 90 -10.64 2.52 12.15
N LEU A 91 -10.76 3.77 11.71
CA LEU A 91 -10.39 4.97 12.47
C LEU A 91 -11.55 5.58 13.26
N THR A 92 -12.74 4.98 13.21
CA THR A 92 -13.89 5.46 13.98
C THR A 92 -13.59 5.26 15.48
N PRO A 93 -13.77 6.28 16.34
CA PRO A 93 -13.55 6.12 17.77
C PRO A 93 -14.51 5.07 18.34
N THR A 94 -13.97 4.08 19.05
CA THR A 94 -14.73 3.16 19.92
C THR A 94 -15.28 3.86 21.16
#